data_AF-A0A5Q0EK71-F1
#
_entry.id   AF-A0A5Q0EK71-F1
#
_cell.length_a   1.000
_cell.length_b   1.000
_cell.length_c   1.000
_cell.angle_alpha   90.00
_cell.angle_beta   90.00
_cell.angle_gamma   90.00
#
_symmetry.space_group_name_H-M   'P 1'
#
loop_
_entity.id
_entity.type
_entity.pdbx_description
1 polymer ?
#
loop_
_entity_poly.entity_id
_entity_poly.type
_entity_poly.pdbx_seq_one_letter_code
_entity_poly.pdbx_strand_id
1 'polypeptide(L)' 'MKWLRLHDLRHLGPSKLASQGESIYIISKLLGHRNVRTSERYSAVSDAALKRASQNLSEILDKASSVRE' A
#
# COMPACT_ATOMS: atom_id res chain seq x y z
N MET A 1 -1.82 20.50 23.64
CA MET A 1 -1.82 19.39 22.66
C MET A 1 -0.39 18.90 22.39
N LYS A 2 0.16 17.98 23.20
CA LYS A 2 1.53 17.43 23.00
C LYS A 2 1.53 16.04 22.33
N TRP A 3 0.41 15.32 22.34
CA TRP A 3 0.29 13.96 21.79
C TRP A 3 0.09 13.90 20.26
N LEU A 4 -0.47 14.95 19.66
CA LEU A 4 -0.81 14.96 18.23
C LEU A 4 0.46 14.82 17.34
N ARG A 5 1.53 15.56 17.65
CA ARG A 5 2.78 15.60 16.86
C ARG A 5 3.50 14.25 16.70
N LEU A 6 3.56 13.44 17.76
CA LEU A 6 4.19 12.11 17.69
C LEU A 6 3.27 11.08 17.02
N HIS A 7 1.95 11.25 17.17
CA HIS A 7 0.96 10.42 16.51
C HIS A 7 0.97 10.65 14.99
N ASP A 8 1.05 11.91 14.56
CA ASP A 8 1.16 12.30 13.15
C ASP A 8 2.40 11.69 12.47
N LEU A 9 3.52 11.60 13.18
CA LEU A 9 4.73 10.93 12.70
C LEU A 9 4.52 9.42 12.48
N ARG A 10 3.79 8.75 13.38
CA ARG A 10 3.45 7.32 13.23
C ARG A 10 2.47 7.07 12.08
N HIS A 11 1.68 8.07 11.72
CA HIS A 11 0.76 8.01 10.58
C HIS A 11 1.42 8.37 9.23
N LEU A 12 2.54 9.09 9.23
CA LEU A 12 3.21 9.56 8.01
C LEU A 12 3.70 8.40 7.13
N GLY A 13 4.41 7.44 7.72
CA GLY A 13 4.97 6.29 6.99
C GLY A 13 3.89 5.42 6.32
N PRO A 14 2.88 4.94 7.06
CA PRO A 14 1.79 4.14 6.51
C PRO A 14 0.98 4.86 5.44
N SER A 15 0.70 6.15 5.63
CA SER A 15 -0.04 6.94 4.64
C SER A 15 0.75 7.12 3.34
N LYS A 16 2.08 7.30 3.44
CA LYS A 16 2.96 7.39 2.27
C LYS A 16 3.03 6.05 1.53
N LEU A 17 3.21 4.94 2.25
CA LEU A 17 3.26 3.60 1.68
C LEU A 17 1.93 3.23 1.01
N ALA A 18 0.79 3.53 1.65
CA ALA A 18 -0.51 3.32 1.05
C ALA A 18 -0.72 4.17 -0.20
N SER A 19 -0.29 5.44 -0.18
CA SER A 19 -0.30 6.30 -1.38
C SER A 19 0.64 5.78 -2.48
N GLN A 20 1.70 5.08 -2.10
CA GLN A 20 2.59 4.35 -3.00
C GLN A 20 2.01 2.98 -3.42
N GLY A 21 0.78 2.63 -3.03
CA GLY A 21 0.11 1.42 -3.48
C GLY A 21 0.60 0.14 -2.82
N GLU A 22 1.31 0.25 -1.69
CA GLU A 22 1.71 -0.93 -0.93
C GLU A 22 0.49 -1.62 -0.29
N SER A 23 0.58 -2.95 -0.19
CA SER A 23 -0.48 -3.74 0.41
C SER A 23 -0.69 -3.34 1.87
N ILE A 24 -1.94 -3.09 2.23
CA ILE A 24 -2.32 -2.74 3.60
C ILE A 24 -1.95 -3.84 4.61
N TYR A 25 -1.86 -5.08 4.14
CA TYR A 25 -1.37 -6.22 4.92
C TYR A 25 0.11 -6.06 5.27
N ILE A 26 0.95 -5.67 4.31
CA ILE A 26 2.38 -5.42 4.52
C ILE A 26 2.56 -4.22 5.46
N ILE A 27 1.82 -3.14 5.24
CA ILE A 27 1.83 -1.96 6.11
C ILE A 27 1.41 -2.33 7.54
N SER A 28 0.39 -3.18 7.69
CA SER A 28 -0.06 -3.68 8.99
C SER A 28 1.02 -4.47 9.73
N LYS A 29 1.72 -5.38 9.03
CA LYS A 29 2.84 -6.14 9.60
C LYS A 29 4.04 -5.25 9.94
N LEU A 30 4.36 -4.28 9.10
CA LEU A 30 5.43 -3.30 9.33
C LEU A 30 5.19 -2.48 10.62
N LEU A 31 3.94 -2.13 10.89
CA LEU A 31 3.56 -1.41 12.11
C LEU A 31 3.41 -2.30 13.36
N GLY A 32 3.53 -3.63 13.20
CA GLY A 32 3.30 -4.60 14.27
C GLY A 32 1.83 -4.70 14.70
N HIS A 33 0.89 -4.34 13.83
CA HIS A 33 -0.53 -4.43 14.15
C HIS A 33 -0.99 -5.89 14.17
N ARG A 34 -1.59 -6.31 15.29
CA ARG A 34 -2.17 -7.65 15.43
C ARG A 34 -3.40 -7.86 14.53
N ASN A 35 -4.12 -6.79 14.23
CA ASN A 35 -5.31 -6.80 13.40
C ASN A 35 -5.19 -5.81 12.24
N VAL A 36 -5.31 -6.31 11.01
CA VAL A 36 -5.26 -5.52 9.76
C VAL A 36 -6.33 -4.43 9.72
N ARG A 37 -7.47 -4.65 10.38
CA ARG A 37 -8.58 -3.69 10.47
C ARG A 37 -8.15 -2.34 11.06
N THR A 38 -7.13 -2.32 11.92
CA THR A 38 -6.58 -1.07 12.48
C THR A 38 -5.76 -0.26 11.46
N SER A 39 -5.30 -0.90 10.39
CA SER A 39 -4.58 -0.27 9.28
C SER A 39 -5.48 0.16 8.13
N GLU A 40 -6.76 -0.25 8.11
CA GLU A 40 -7.75 0.14 7.08
C GLU A 40 -7.93 1.67 6.98
N ARG A 41 -7.61 2.42 8.04
CA ARG A 41 -7.57 3.89 7.98
C ARG A 41 -6.61 4.43 6.90
N TYR A 42 -5.62 3.65 6.48
CA TYR A 42 -4.71 4.01 5.39
C TYR A 42 -5.12 3.42 4.04
N SER A 43 -6.27 2.74 3.91
CA SER A 43 -6.70 2.08 2.66
C SER A 43 -7.14 3.06 1.57
N ALA A 44 -6.81 4.35 1.69
CA ALA A 44 -7.04 5.31 0.64
C ALA A 44 -6.16 4.91 -0.55
N VAL A 45 -6.73 4.07 -1.43
CA VAL A 45 -6.09 3.65 -2.65
C VAL A 45 -5.94 4.90 -3.52
N SER A 46 -4.68 5.31 -3.74
CA SER A 46 -4.42 6.42 -4.64
C SER A 46 -4.63 5.99 -6.09
N ASP A 47 -5.06 6.90 -6.95
CA ASP A 47 -5.15 6.63 -8.40
C ASP A 47 -3.80 6.17 -8.97
N ALA A 48 -2.70 6.64 -8.39
CA ALA A 48 -1.34 6.22 -8.73
C ALA A 48 -1.09 4.74 -8.38
N ALA A 49 -1.66 4.24 -7.27
CA ALA A 49 -1.59 2.83 -6.90
C ALA A 49 -2.38 1.95 -7.87
N LEU A 50 -3.60 2.36 -8.25
CA LEU A 50 -4.41 1.66 -9.25
C LEU A 50 -3.71 1.59 -10.60
N LYS A 51 -3.14 2.70 -11.05
CA LYS A 51 -2.41 2.77 -12.32
C LYS A 51 -1.21 1.82 -12.33
N ARG A 52 -0.42 1.79 -11.25
CA ARG A 52 0.72 0.86 -11.12
C ARG A 52 0.29 -0.59 -11.06
N ALA A 53 -0.79 -0.91 -10.33
CA ALA A 53 -1.33 -2.27 -10.32
C ALA A 53 -1.77 -2.74 -11.72
N SER A 54 -2.41 -1.86 -12.48
CA SER A 54 -2.80 -2.14 -13.88
C SER A 54 -1.58 -2.35 -14.80
N GLN A 55 -0.55 -1.52 -14.68
CA GLN A 55 0.71 -1.68 -15.43
C GLN A 55 1.40 -3.01 -15.12
N ASN A 56 1.52 -3.36 -13.83
CA ASN A 56 2.12 -4.62 -13.41
C ASN A 56 1.34 -5.82 -13.96
N LEU A 57 0.01 -5.75 -14.00
CA LEU A 57 -0.82 -6.79 -14.59
C LEU A 57 -0.55 -6.93 -16.10
N SER A 58 -0.46 -5.82 -16.82
CA SER A 58 -0.11 -5.82 -18.25
C SER A 58 1.24 -6.51 -18.49
N GLU A 59 2.28 -6.16 -17.72
CA GLU A 59 3.61 -6.76 -17.88
C GLU A 59 3.63 -8.27 -17.59
N ILE A 60 2.86 -8.73 -16.59
CA ILE A 60 2.74 -10.15 -16.29
C ILE A 60 2.06 -10.89 -17.45
N LEU A 61 1.00 -10.29 -18.03
CA LEU A 61 0.31 -10.87 -19.18
C LEU A 61 1.20 -10.90 -20.42
N ASP A 62 1.98 -9.86 -20.68
CA ASP A 62 2.92 -9.79 -21.81
C ASP A 62 4.05 -10.84 -21.68
N LYS A 63 4.54 -11.06 -20.45
CA LYS A 63 5.50 -12.15 -20.18
C LYS A 63 4.87 -13.52 -20.35
N ALA A 64 3.62 -13.70 -19.91
CA ALA A 64 2.92 -14.97 -20.03
C ALA A 64 2.53 -15.30 -21.48
N SER A 65 2.28 -14.29 -22.32
CA SER A 65 1.99 -14.47 -23.74
C SER A 65 3.25 -14.76 -24.55
N SER A 66 4.36 -14.07 -24.27
CA SER A 66 5.66 -14.30 -24.97
C SER A 66 6.33 -15.63 -24.67
N VAL A 67 5.99 -16.31 -23.55
CA VAL A 67 6.50 -17.65 -23.23
C VAL A 67 5.77 -18.76 -24.01
N ARG A 68 4.65 -18.45 -24.68
CA ARG A 68 3.85 -19.43 -25.41
C ARG A 68 4.14 -19.51 -26.92
N GLU A 69 5.05 -18.67 -27.43
CA GLU A 69 5.63 -18.78 -28.79
C GLU A 69 7.01 -19.43 -28.74
#